data_AF-A0A1Z5KMQ9-F1
#
_entry.id   AF-A0A1Z5KMQ9-F1
#
_cell.length_a   1.000
_cell.length_b   1.000
_cell.length_c   1.000
_cell.angle_alpha   90.00
_cell.angle_beta   90.00
_cell.angle_gamma   90.00
#
_symmetry.space_group_name_H-M   'P 1'
#
loop_
_entity.id
_entity.type
_entity.pdbx_description
1 polymer ?
#
loop_
_entity_poly.entity_id
_entity_poly.type
_entity_poly.pdbx_seq_one_letter_code
_entity_poly.pdbx_strand_id
1 'polypeptide(L)'
;MTAMFAVLRALLFLFFVNFHRIPTVHGFQFPNPPQPFLSASTRRDFVQSLLITATTFFTTQTAQAAPPIAIIAEELGYFPVTNREGQTVYVAQSVKRTSSAQAQQLALLLKEKGVVMAGTYWCPHTSRQKELFGKEAWSKIKYVECAPKGYQANPQYCLAKQVDGYPTWIFPNGKRISGERPLALLAEEIGFRGFRPELEQDLPPLGGASCQLSNQKQ
;
A
#
# COMPACT_ATOMS: atom_id res chain seq x y z
N MET A 1 -42.58 18.50 -29.59
CA MET A 1 -41.21 17.99 -29.33
C MET A 1 -40.25 18.49 -30.41
N THR A 2 -40.12 19.80 -30.57
CA THR A 2 -39.48 20.39 -31.77
C THR A 2 -38.54 21.56 -31.43
N ALA A 3 -38.27 21.80 -30.15
CA ALA A 3 -37.41 22.89 -29.68
C ALA A 3 -36.08 22.43 -29.05
N MET A 4 -35.86 21.13 -28.83
CA MET A 4 -34.64 20.62 -28.18
C MET A 4 -33.54 20.16 -29.15
N PHE A 5 -33.82 20.12 -30.46
CA PHE A 5 -32.85 19.69 -31.49
C PHE A 5 -32.04 20.84 -32.11
N ALA A 6 -32.41 22.10 -31.86
CA ALA A 6 -31.71 23.25 -32.44
C ALA A 6 -30.44 23.66 -31.66
N VAL A 7 -30.35 23.33 -30.37
CA VAL A 7 -29.19 23.70 -29.53
C VAL A 7 -27.99 22.78 -29.78
N LEU A 8 -28.21 21.54 -30.23
CA LEU A 8 -27.15 20.55 -30.42
C LEU A 8 -26.33 20.76 -31.71
N ARG A 9 -26.78 21.61 -32.65
CA ARG A 9 -26.04 21.92 -33.88
C ARG A 9 -25.12 23.14 -33.78
N ALA A 10 -25.27 23.98 -32.75
CA ALA A 10 -24.46 25.18 -32.56
C ALA A 10 -23.18 24.95 -31.72
N LEU A 11 -23.12 23.91 -30.89
CA LEU A 11 -21.96 23.64 -30.03
C LEU A 11 -20.85 22.81 -30.70
N LEU A 12 -21.12 22.21 -31.87
CA LEU A 12 -20.14 21.40 -32.62
C LEU A 12 -19.27 22.22 -33.59
N PHE A 13 -19.50 23.54 -33.73
CA PHE A 13 -18.71 24.39 -34.64
C PHE A 13 -17.68 25.31 -33.94
N LEU A 14 -17.61 25.31 -32.61
CA LEU A 14 -16.64 26.13 -31.86
C LEU A 14 -15.39 25.37 -31.39
N PHE A 15 -15.27 24.06 -31.66
CA PHE A 15 -14.08 23.28 -31.26
C PHE A 15 -13.06 23.04 -32.39
N PHE A 16 -13.32 23.49 -33.62
CA PHE A 16 -12.46 23.18 -34.77
C PHE A 16 -11.48 24.28 -35.21
N VAL A 17 -11.34 25.39 -34.47
CA VAL A 17 -10.41 26.47 -34.83
C VAL A 17 -9.59 26.93 -33.62
N ASN A 18 -8.71 26.08 -33.10
CA ASN A 18 -7.54 26.56 -32.34
C ASN A 18 -6.42 25.51 -32.16
N PHE A 19 -6.15 24.72 -33.19
CA PHE A 19 -4.80 24.18 -33.36
C PHE A 19 -4.04 25.20 -34.19
N HIS A 20 -3.05 25.90 -33.62
CA HIS A 20 -1.83 26.44 -34.26
C HIS A 20 -1.14 27.44 -33.31
N ARG A 21 -0.34 26.93 -32.37
CA ARG A 21 0.91 27.57 -31.88
C ARG A 21 1.61 26.64 -30.88
N ILE A 22 2.53 25.83 -31.40
CA ILE A 22 3.53 25.14 -30.60
C ILE A 22 4.71 26.13 -30.46
N PRO A 23 5.04 26.64 -29.27
CA PRO A 23 6.27 27.38 -29.08
C PRO A 23 7.45 26.38 -29.12
N THR A 24 8.36 26.59 -30.07
CA THR A 24 9.66 25.93 -30.11
C THR A 24 10.44 26.32 -28.86
N VAL A 25 10.66 25.37 -27.95
CA VAL A 25 11.59 25.53 -26.84
C VAL A 25 13.02 25.54 -27.38
N HIS A 26 13.67 26.71 -27.28
CA HIS A 26 15.10 26.83 -27.54
C HIS A 26 15.90 25.97 -26.56
N GLY A 27 16.96 25.36 -27.08
CA GLY A 27 17.83 24.44 -26.36
C GLY A 27 18.39 25.05 -25.07
N PHE A 28 18.17 24.33 -23.97
CA PHE A 28 18.90 24.54 -22.74
C PHE A 28 20.34 24.04 -22.94
N GLN A 29 21.26 24.97 -23.09
CA GLN A 29 22.70 24.72 -23.03
C GLN A 29 23.07 24.52 -21.56
N PHE A 30 23.42 23.29 -21.18
CA PHE A 30 23.96 23.00 -19.85
C PHE A 30 25.38 23.58 -19.74
N PRO A 31 25.70 24.39 -18.71
CA PRO A 31 27.08 24.80 -18.45
C PRO A 31 27.91 23.57 -18.05
N ASN A 32 29.12 23.47 -18.62
CA ASN A 32 30.08 22.41 -18.30
C ASN A 32 30.43 22.43 -16.79
N PRO A 33 30.58 21.25 -16.16
CA PRO A 33 31.00 21.18 -14.78
C PRO A 33 32.45 21.69 -14.62
N PRO A 34 32.75 22.45 -13.55
CA PRO A 34 34.12 22.87 -13.26
C PRO A 34 34.98 21.64 -12.94
N GLN A 35 36.14 21.57 -13.59
CA GLN A 35 37.15 20.54 -13.37
C GLN A 35 37.71 20.64 -11.94
N PRO A 36 37.95 19.50 -11.25
CA PRO A 36 38.60 19.52 -9.95
C PRO A 36 40.09 19.84 -10.10
N PHE A 37 40.50 20.98 -9.57
CA PHE A 37 41.90 21.28 -9.32
C PHE A 37 42.40 20.38 -8.19
N LEU A 38 43.08 19.29 -8.57
CA LEU A 38 43.87 18.49 -7.64
C LEU A 38 45.13 19.29 -7.26
N SER A 39 45.07 20.04 -6.16
CA SER A 39 46.29 20.48 -5.49
C SER A 39 46.78 19.33 -4.59
N ALA A 40 47.77 18.59 -5.09
CA ALA A 40 48.57 17.71 -4.27
C ALA A 40 49.35 18.54 -3.23
N SER A 41 48.89 18.50 -1.96
CA SER A 41 49.70 18.93 -0.82
C SER A 41 50.32 17.70 -0.18
N THR A 42 51.52 17.38 -0.66
CA THR A 42 52.41 16.42 -0.05
C THR A 42 53.19 17.12 1.07
N ARG A 43 53.21 16.52 2.26
CA ARG A 43 54.34 16.45 3.23
C ARG A 43 53.76 15.87 4.52
N ARG A 44 53.99 14.59 4.83
CA ARG A 44 55.11 14.17 5.69
C ARG A 44 55.54 15.32 6.58
N ASP A 45 55.05 15.32 7.82
CA ASP A 45 55.76 15.78 9.02
C ASP A 45 54.80 15.72 10.22
N PHE A 46 54.48 14.51 10.68
CA PHE A 46 54.00 14.32 12.06
C PHE A 46 54.23 12.89 12.53
N VAL A 47 55.47 12.40 12.42
CA VAL A 47 55.90 11.21 13.15
C VAL A 47 57.15 11.58 13.93
N GLN A 48 56.96 12.10 15.14
CA GLN A 48 57.92 11.90 16.20
C GLN A 48 57.22 11.70 17.55
N SER A 49 57.49 10.51 18.09
CA SER A 49 57.77 10.24 19.50
C SER A 49 56.67 10.49 20.54
N LEU A 50 55.95 9.42 20.86
CA LEU A 50 55.70 9.00 22.25
C LEU A 50 55.41 7.50 22.27
N LEU A 51 56.43 6.71 22.64
CA LEU A 51 56.24 5.31 23.04
C LEU A 51 55.55 5.33 24.41
N ILE A 52 54.22 5.34 24.41
CA ILE A 52 53.43 4.98 25.58
C ILE A 52 53.05 3.51 25.38
N THR A 53 53.68 2.61 26.13
CA THR A 53 53.23 1.22 26.31
C THR A 53 51.93 1.23 27.13
N ALA A 54 50.85 1.71 26.53
CA ALA A 54 49.52 1.56 27.08
C ALA A 54 49.01 0.17 26.70
N THR A 55 49.08 -0.78 27.64
CA THR A 55 48.30 -2.02 27.58
C THR A 55 46.82 -1.66 27.71
N THR A 56 46.26 -1.21 26.59
CA THR A 56 44.83 -0.98 26.42
C THR A 56 44.17 -2.35 26.40
N PHE A 57 43.50 -2.70 27.50
CA PHE A 57 42.47 -3.73 27.46
C PHE A 57 41.34 -3.19 26.58
N PHE A 58 41.44 -3.46 25.27
CA PHE A 58 40.31 -3.32 24.37
C PHE A 58 39.29 -4.38 24.77
N THR A 59 38.39 -4.03 25.68
CA THR A 59 37.12 -4.74 25.78
C THR A 59 36.42 -4.52 24.44
N THR A 60 36.44 -5.54 23.58
CA THR A 60 35.63 -5.58 22.37
C THR A 60 34.17 -5.60 22.80
N GLN A 61 33.59 -4.41 22.96
CA GLN A 61 32.16 -4.28 23.11
C GLN A 61 31.57 -4.65 21.75
N THR A 62 30.96 -5.83 21.67
CA THR A 62 30.13 -6.20 20.54
C THR A 62 28.98 -5.19 20.52
N ALA A 63 29.12 -4.15 19.71
CA ALA A 63 28.00 -3.27 19.39
C ALA A 63 26.96 -4.17 18.72
N GLN A 64 25.87 -4.46 19.43
CA GLN A 64 24.73 -5.16 18.90
C GLN A 64 24.06 -4.19 17.93
N ALA A 65 24.63 -4.06 16.73
CA ALA A 65 24.04 -3.29 15.65
C ALA A 65 22.66 -3.88 15.43
N ALA A 66 21.63 -3.11 15.75
CA ALA A 66 20.26 -3.51 15.45
C ALA A 66 20.22 -3.90 13.97
N PRO A 67 19.60 -5.04 13.60
CA PRO A 67 19.50 -5.44 12.22
C PRO A 67 18.92 -4.28 11.41
N PRO A 68 19.36 -4.06 10.16
CA PRO A 68 18.82 -3.00 9.33
C PRO A 68 17.29 -3.12 9.31
N ILE A 69 16.57 -2.00 9.45
CA ILE A 69 15.10 -1.94 9.57
C ILE A 69 14.38 -2.79 8.49
N ALA A 70 15.03 -3.02 7.34
CA ALA A 70 14.54 -3.90 6.29
C ALA A 70 14.32 -5.36 6.74
N ILE A 71 15.17 -5.92 7.60
CA ILE A 71 15.09 -7.33 8.02
C ILE A 71 13.87 -7.56 8.94
N ILE A 72 13.59 -6.63 9.85
CA ILE A 72 12.46 -6.75 10.79
C ILE A 72 11.10 -6.57 10.11
N ALA A 73 11.04 -5.83 9.00
CA ALA A 73 9.79 -5.56 8.29
C ALA A 73 9.26 -6.80 7.55
N GLU A 74 10.15 -7.64 7.03
CA GLU A 74 9.76 -8.87 6.32
C GLU A 74 9.18 -9.91 7.27
N GLU A 75 9.75 -10.03 8.48
CA GLU A 75 9.25 -10.97 9.50
C GLU A 75 7.88 -10.54 10.06
N LEU A 76 7.65 -9.23 10.24
CA LEU A 76 6.40 -8.70 10.80
C LEU A 76 5.29 -8.54 9.75
N GLY A 77 5.63 -8.45 8.46
CA GLY A 77 4.65 -8.29 7.37
C GLY A 77 4.01 -6.90 7.30
N TYR A 78 4.56 -5.91 8.02
CA TYR A 78 4.19 -4.50 7.97
C TYR A 78 5.42 -3.63 8.29
N PHE A 79 5.39 -2.37 7.87
CA PHE A 79 6.52 -1.46 8.04
C PHE A 79 6.09 -0.07 8.49
N PRO A 80 6.93 0.63 9.28
CA PRO A 80 6.70 2.02 9.65
C PRO A 80 6.95 2.94 8.45
N VAL A 81 6.10 3.94 8.29
CA VAL A 81 6.25 5.04 7.32
C VAL A 81 5.97 6.37 8.02
N THR A 82 6.57 7.43 7.51
CA THR A 82 6.29 8.79 7.98
C THR A 82 5.16 9.37 7.12
N ASN A 83 4.05 9.75 7.74
CA ASN A 83 2.96 10.44 7.03
C ASN A 83 3.33 11.90 6.71
N ARG A 84 2.43 12.65 6.08
CA ARG A 84 2.67 14.04 5.67
C ARG A 84 2.85 14.97 6.87
N GLU A 85 2.29 14.57 8.01
CA GLU A 85 2.32 15.27 9.29
C GLU A 85 3.59 14.94 10.10
N GLY A 86 4.51 14.13 9.58
CA GLY A 86 5.75 13.76 10.27
C GLY A 86 5.60 12.65 11.32
N GLN A 87 4.44 12.01 11.40
CA GLN A 87 4.14 10.96 12.37
C GLN A 87 4.47 9.57 11.80
N THR A 88 5.00 8.69 12.65
CA THR A 88 5.17 7.27 12.30
C THR A 88 3.82 6.56 12.34
N VAL A 89 3.42 6.03 11.18
CA VAL A 89 2.25 5.16 11.00
C VAL A 89 2.68 3.86 10.34
N TYR A 90 1.85 2.83 10.41
CA TYR A 90 2.18 1.52 9.85
C TYR A 90 1.33 1.20 8.63
N VAL A 91 1.97 0.54 7.66
CA VAL A 91 1.31 0.01 6.47
C VAL A 91 1.62 -1.47 6.36
N ALA A 92 0.63 -2.25 5.94
CA ALA A 92 0.84 -3.66 5.62
C ALA A 92 1.80 -3.80 4.44
N GLN A 93 2.46 -4.95 4.34
CA GLN A 93 3.18 -5.34 3.13
C GLN A 93 2.30 -5.21 1.88
N SER A 94 2.93 -4.88 0.76
CA SER A 94 2.24 -4.77 -0.52
C SER A 94 1.77 -6.14 -0.99
N VAL A 95 0.59 -6.16 -1.64
CA VAL A 95 0.08 -7.35 -2.32
C VAL A 95 1.06 -7.74 -3.42
N LYS A 96 1.47 -9.00 -3.50
CA LYS A 96 2.48 -9.49 -4.44
C LYS A 96 1.85 -10.11 -5.69
N ARG A 97 0.76 -10.88 -5.54
CA ARG A 97 0.08 -11.58 -6.63
C ARG A 97 -0.59 -10.61 -7.61
N THR A 98 -0.55 -10.93 -8.92
CA THR A 98 -1.36 -10.24 -9.94
C THR A 98 -2.79 -10.78 -9.95
N SER A 99 -3.73 -9.93 -10.28
CA SER A 99 -5.16 -10.26 -10.22
C SER A 99 -5.61 -10.94 -11.49
N SER A 100 -6.45 -11.95 -11.37
CA SER A 100 -7.20 -12.48 -12.50
C SER A 100 -8.25 -11.47 -13.00
N ALA A 101 -8.78 -11.69 -14.20
CA ALA A 101 -9.89 -10.89 -14.71
C ALA A 101 -11.14 -11.00 -13.82
N GLN A 102 -11.44 -12.19 -13.29
CA GLN A 102 -12.60 -12.39 -12.42
C GLN A 102 -12.44 -11.71 -11.06
N ALA A 103 -11.24 -11.75 -10.46
CA ALA A 103 -10.97 -11.05 -9.20
C ALA A 103 -11.14 -9.54 -9.37
N GLN A 104 -10.68 -8.97 -10.49
CA GLN A 104 -10.89 -7.56 -10.81
C GLN A 104 -12.38 -7.22 -10.96
N GLN A 105 -13.14 -8.06 -11.65
CA GLN A 105 -14.59 -7.86 -11.82
C GLN A 105 -15.34 -7.99 -10.48
N LEU A 106 -14.98 -8.98 -9.66
CA LEU A 106 -15.54 -9.16 -8.32
C LEU A 106 -15.27 -7.94 -7.44
N ALA A 107 -14.04 -7.42 -7.45
CA ALA A 107 -13.69 -6.23 -6.69
C ALA A 107 -14.49 -4.99 -7.10
N LEU A 108 -14.75 -4.80 -8.40
CA LEU A 108 -15.63 -3.73 -8.90
C LEU A 108 -17.05 -3.90 -8.36
N LEU A 109 -17.62 -5.10 -8.47
CA LEU A 109 -19.00 -5.36 -8.02
C LEU A 109 -19.14 -5.21 -6.50
N LEU A 110 -18.14 -5.64 -5.71
CA LEU A 110 -18.11 -5.41 -4.25
C LEU A 110 -18.11 -3.91 -3.93
N LYS A 111 -17.29 -3.13 -4.64
CA LYS A 111 -17.22 -1.66 -4.47
C LYS A 111 -18.56 -0.99 -4.80
N GLU A 112 -19.14 -1.34 -5.94
CA GLU A 112 -20.43 -0.83 -6.44
C GLU A 112 -21.56 -1.15 -5.48
N LYS A 113 -21.61 -2.39 -4.99
CA LYS A 113 -22.58 -2.83 -3.99
C LYS A 113 -22.29 -2.31 -2.59
N GLY A 114 -21.25 -1.50 -2.39
CA GLY A 114 -20.97 -0.88 -1.09
C GLY A 114 -20.49 -1.87 -0.02
N VAL A 115 -19.97 -3.03 -0.42
CA VAL A 115 -19.33 -3.97 0.51
C VAL A 115 -17.99 -3.40 0.95
N VAL A 116 -17.73 -3.45 2.26
CA VAL A 116 -16.50 -2.94 2.89
C VAL A 116 -15.76 -4.07 3.58
N MET A 117 -14.45 -4.12 3.42
CA MET A 117 -13.58 -4.98 4.22
C MET A 117 -12.95 -4.15 5.34
N ALA A 118 -13.27 -4.46 6.58
CA ALA A 118 -12.58 -3.97 7.77
C ALA A 118 -11.41 -4.90 8.09
N GLY A 119 -10.21 -4.36 8.29
CA GLY A 119 -9.03 -5.15 8.62
C GLY A 119 -7.98 -4.34 9.36
N THR A 120 -6.81 -4.94 9.57
CA THR A 120 -5.68 -4.26 10.20
C THR A 120 -4.36 -4.50 9.48
N TYR A 121 -3.43 -3.56 9.62
CA TYR A 121 -2.12 -3.65 8.97
C TYR A 121 -1.26 -4.84 9.46
N TRP A 122 -1.41 -5.21 10.74
CA TRP A 122 -0.60 -6.23 11.41
C TRP A 122 -1.19 -7.63 11.33
N CYS A 123 -2.46 -7.76 10.94
CA CYS A 123 -3.12 -9.06 10.94
C CYS A 123 -2.75 -9.85 9.68
N PRO A 124 -2.09 -11.02 9.80
CA PRO A 124 -1.70 -11.83 8.64
C PRO A 124 -2.91 -12.28 7.82
N HIS A 125 -4.05 -12.51 8.47
CA HIS A 125 -5.30 -12.86 7.79
C HIS A 125 -5.85 -11.73 6.92
N THR A 126 -5.65 -10.47 7.35
CA THR A 126 -6.00 -9.31 6.53
C THR A 126 -5.13 -9.28 5.29
N SER A 127 -3.81 -9.48 5.43
CA SER A 127 -2.88 -9.50 4.29
C SER A 127 -3.15 -10.66 3.33
N ARG A 128 -3.43 -11.86 3.82
CA ARG A 128 -3.81 -13.00 2.96
C ARG A 128 -5.09 -12.76 2.18
N GLN A 129 -6.12 -12.17 2.80
CA GLN A 129 -7.33 -11.81 2.08
C GLN A 129 -7.05 -10.85 0.91
N LYS A 130 -6.11 -9.92 1.07
CA LYS A 130 -5.67 -9.00 -0.01
C LYS A 130 -4.96 -9.77 -1.13
N GLU A 131 -4.12 -10.75 -0.80
CA GLU A 131 -3.43 -11.61 -1.78
C GLU A 131 -4.39 -12.46 -2.62
N LEU A 132 -5.51 -12.92 -2.03
CA LEU A 132 -6.54 -13.64 -2.80
C LEU A 132 -7.07 -12.80 -3.96
N PHE A 133 -7.24 -11.49 -3.77
CA PHE A 133 -7.66 -10.59 -4.83
C PHE A 133 -6.54 -10.27 -5.82
N GLY A 134 -5.32 -10.07 -5.33
CA GLY A 134 -4.20 -9.57 -6.13
C GLY A 134 -4.19 -8.04 -6.26
N LYS A 135 -3.10 -7.49 -6.77
CA LYS A 135 -2.78 -6.04 -6.78
C LYS A 135 -3.87 -5.15 -7.40
N GLU A 136 -4.25 -5.46 -8.64
CA GLU A 136 -5.17 -4.69 -9.48
C GLU A 136 -6.63 -4.76 -9.00
N ALA A 137 -7.03 -5.88 -8.41
CA ALA A 137 -8.37 -6.05 -7.84
C ALA A 137 -8.44 -5.39 -6.47
N TRP A 138 -7.44 -5.62 -5.61
CA TRP A 138 -7.40 -5.07 -4.26
C TRP A 138 -7.47 -3.54 -4.25
N SER A 139 -6.82 -2.86 -5.20
CA SER A 139 -6.86 -1.40 -5.32
C SER A 139 -8.26 -0.81 -5.55
N LYS A 140 -9.24 -1.64 -5.94
CA LYS A 140 -10.63 -1.25 -6.18
C LYS A 140 -11.52 -1.45 -4.95
N ILE A 141 -11.10 -2.27 -3.99
CA ILE A 141 -11.92 -2.66 -2.83
C ILE A 141 -12.00 -1.51 -1.82
N LYS A 142 -13.19 -1.32 -1.24
CA LYS A 142 -13.37 -0.42 -0.09
C LYS A 142 -12.80 -1.09 1.16
N TYR A 143 -11.64 -0.64 1.59
CA TYR A 143 -10.95 -1.10 2.79
C TYR A 143 -11.03 -0.05 3.89
N VAL A 144 -11.23 -0.49 5.13
CA VAL A 144 -11.09 0.34 6.33
C VAL A 144 -10.03 -0.25 7.24
N GLU A 145 -9.01 0.55 7.55
CA GLU A 145 -7.96 0.23 8.50
C GLU A 145 -8.46 0.49 9.93
N CYS A 146 -8.57 -0.56 10.74
CA CYS A 146 -9.13 -0.48 12.08
C CYS A 146 -8.08 -0.28 13.18
N ALA A 147 -6.78 -0.47 12.90
CA ALA A 147 -5.74 -0.27 13.91
C ALA A 147 -5.36 1.22 14.01
N PRO A 148 -5.39 1.85 15.20
CA PRO A 148 -5.18 3.30 15.35
C PRO A 148 -3.85 3.82 14.80
N LYS A 149 -2.79 3.00 14.82
CA LYS A 149 -1.46 3.35 14.28
C LYS A 149 -1.33 3.05 12.78
N GLY A 150 -2.37 2.52 12.14
CA GLY A 150 -2.38 2.23 10.71
C GLY A 150 -2.50 3.50 9.86
N TYR A 151 -1.97 3.44 8.64
CA TYR A 151 -2.13 4.53 7.67
C TYR A 151 -3.61 4.75 7.34
N GLN A 152 -4.07 6.01 7.44
CA GLN A 152 -5.46 6.41 7.21
C GLN A 152 -6.48 5.61 8.05
N ALA A 153 -6.10 5.25 9.29
CA ALA A 153 -6.94 4.48 10.19
C ALA A 153 -8.27 5.16 10.52
N ASN A 154 -9.32 4.35 10.66
CA ASN A 154 -10.64 4.75 11.12
C ASN A 154 -11.22 3.69 12.10
N PRO A 155 -10.66 3.58 13.32
CA PRO A 155 -11.15 2.64 14.33
C PRO A 155 -12.60 2.91 14.73
N GLN A 156 -13.07 4.16 14.65
CA GLN A 156 -14.44 4.55 14.99
C GLN A 156 -15.46 3.90 14.06
N TYR A 157 -15.16 3.79 12.77
CA TYR A 157 -15.98 3.03 11.84
C TYR A 157 -16.12 1.57 12.27
N CYS A 158 -15.01 0.94 12.67
CA CYS A 158 -15.00 -0.48 13.04
C CYS A 158 -15.77 -0.73 14.35
N LEU A 159 -15.65 0.16 15.33
CA LEU A 159 -16.46 0.17 16.56
C LEU A 159 -17.96 0.33 16.25
N ALA A 160 -18.32 1.33 15.44
CA ALA A 160 -19.71 1.59 15.06
C ALA A 160 -20.34 0.43 14.26
N LYS A 161 -19.52 -0.31 13.50
CA LYS A 161 -19.94 -1.50 12.76
C LYS A 161 -19.87 -2.79 13.58
N GLN A 162 -19.49 -2.73 14.86
CA GLN A 162 -19.34 -3.87 15.75
C GLN A 162 -18.44 -4.96 15.15
N VAL A 163 -17.29 -4.56 14.61
CA VAL A 163 -16.26 -5.48 14.14
C VAL A 163 -15.55 -6.06 15.37
N ASP A 164 -15.58 -7.38 15.54
CA ASP A 164 -15.00 -8.12 16.66
C ASP A 164 -13.70 -8.86 16.29
N GLY A 165 -13.46 -9.09 15.00
CA GLY A 165 -12.22 -9.65 14.48
C GLY A 165 -11.90 -9.25 13.03
N TYR A 166 -10.70 -9.61 12.58
CA TYR A 166 -10.14 -9.17 11.30
C TYR A 166 -9.66 -10.33 10.42
N PRO A 167 -9.84 -10.26 9.09
CA PRO A 167 -10.67 -9.27 8.40
C PRO A 167 -12.17 -9.51 8.67
N THR A 168 -13.01 -8.52 8.42
CA THR A 168 -14.48 -8.67 8.44
C THR A 168 -15.08 -7.99 7.22
N TRP A 169 -15.91 -8.71 6.47
CA TRP A 169 -16.69 -8.20 5.35
C TRP A 169 -18.03 -7.67 5.85
N ILE A 170 -18.36 -6.43 5.52
CA ILE A 170 -19.56 -5.73 5.95
C ILE A 170 -20.38 -5.38 4.72
N PHE A 171 -21.61 -5.88 4.67
CA PHE A 171 -22.55 -5.68 3.58
C PHE A 171 -23.52 -4.52 3.89
N PRO A 172 -24.12 -3.87 2.88
CA PRO A 172 -25.01 -2.73 3.09
C PRO A 172 -26.25 -3.03 3.94
N ASN A 173 -26.72 -4.28 3.90
CA ASN A 173 -27.84 -4.77 4.72
C ASN A 173 -27.46 -5.01 6.19
N GLY A 174 -26.22 -4.69 6.59
CA GLY A 174 -25.72 -4.92 7.94
C GLY A 174 -25.18 -6.33 8.20
N LYS A 175 -25.30 -7.26 7.23
CA LYS A 175 -24.68 -8.59 7.34
C LYS A 175 -23.16 -8.42 7.47
N ARG A 176 -22.57 -9.22 8.36
CA ARG A 176 -21.13 -9.28 8.57
C ARG A 176 -20.64 -10.71 8.42
N ILE A 177 -19.48 -10.87 7.80
CA ILE A 177 -18.81 -12.16 7.63
C ILE A 177 -17.35 -11.98 8.07
N SER A 178 -16.99 -12.57 9.21
CA SER A 178 -15.66 -12.46 9.82
C SER A 178 -14.66 -13.46 9.23
N GLY A 179 -13.36 -13.18 9.30
CA GLY A 179 -12.26 -14.03 8.85
C GLY A 179 -12.00 -13.98 7.34
N GLU A 180 -10.95 -14.69 6.92
CA GLU A 180 -10.64 -14.89 5.51
C GLU A 180 -11.78 -15.61 4.79
N ARG A 181 -12.11 -15.18 3.58
CA ARG A 181 -13.20 -15.70 2.75
C ARG A 181 -12.73 -16.00 1.33
N PRO A 182 -13.10 -17.18 0.79
CA PRO A 182 -12.88 -17.48 -0.61
C PRO A 182 -13.57 -16.44 -1.50
N LEU A 183 -12.95 -16.12 -2.63
CA LEU A 183 -13.54 -15.20 -3.61
C LEU A 183 -14.92 -15.70 -4.11
N ALA A 184 -15.08 -17.02 -4.25
CA ALA A 184 -16.35 -17.64 -4.63
C ALA A 184 -17.49 -17.32 -3.64
N LEU A 185 -17.21 -17.36 -2.34
CA LEU A 185 -18.19 -17.03 -1.31
C LEU A 185 -18.58 -15.55 -1.40
N LEU A 186 -17.59 -14.66 -1.56
CA LEU A 186 -17.87 -13.22 -1.72
C LEU A 186 -18.69 -12.94 -2.99
N ALA A 187 -18.42 -13.67 -4.08
CA ALA A 187 -19.19 -13.60 -5.31
C ALA A 187 -20.64 -14.07 -5.11
N GLU A 188 -20.85 -15.19 -4.41
CA GLU A 188 -22.17 -15.70 -4.07
C GLU A 188 -22.98 -14.70 -3.24
N GLU A 189 -22.36 -14.16 -2.18
CA GLU A 189 -22.98 -13.19 -1.26
C GLU A 189 -23.48 -11.92 -1.97
N ILE A 190 -22.84 -11.53 -3.07
CA ILE A 190 -23.26 -10.37 -3.87
C ILE A 190 -24.09 -10.74 -5.11
N GLY A 191 -24.33 -12.03 -5.34
CA GLY A 191 -25.06 -12.56 -6.49
C GLY A 191 -24.31 -12.50 -7.82
N PHE A 192 -22.97 -12.58 -7.81
CA PHE A 192 -22.15 -12.59 -9.03
C PHE A 192 -22.14 -13.97 -9.69
N ARG A 193 -23.15 -14.24 -10.52
CA ARG A 193 -23.34 -15.53 -11.22
C ARG A 193 -22.24 -15.91 -12.22
N GLY A 194 -21.43 -14.95 -12.66
CA GLY A 194 -20.36 -15.17 -13.63
C GLY A 194 -19.03 -15.63 -13.03
N PHE A 195 -18.95 -15.74 -11.70
CA PHE A 195 -17.73 -16.18 -11.03
C PHE A 195 -17.54 -17.70 -11.18
N ARG A 196 -16.39 -18.11 -11.69
CA ARG A 196 -16.00 -19.51 -11.88
C ARG A 196 -14.82 -19.85 -10.97
N PRO A 197 -15.04 -20.57 -9.85
CA PRO A 197 -13.98 -20.95 -8.91
C PRO A 197 -12.86 -21.76 -9.58
N GLU A 198 -13.19 -22.53 -10.60
CA GLU A 198 -12.23 -23.40 -11.31
C GLU A 198 -11.20 -22.60 -12.11
N LEU A 199 -11.39 -21.30 -12.30
CA LEU A 199 -10.41 -20.44 -12.98
C LEU A 199 -9.49 -19.70 -11.98
N GLU A 200 -9.67 -19.90 -10.68
CA GLU A 200 -8.82 -19.34 -9.60
C GLU A 200 -8.00 -20.43 -8.90
N GLN A 201 -7.33 -21.29 -9.68
CA GLN A 201 -6.61 -22.46 -9.14
C GLN A 201 -5.32 -22.09 -8.40
N ASP A 202 -4.70 -20.96 -8.73
CA ASP A 202 -3.42 -20.51 -8.17
C ASP A 202 -3.59 -19.56 -6.97
N LEU A 203 -4.66 -19.72 -6.19
CA LEU A 203 -4.87 -18.93 -4.98
C LEU A 203 -4.08 -19.51 -3.80
N PRO A 204 -3.46 -18.64 -2.95
CA PRO A 204 -2.85 -19.12 -1.71
C PRO A 204 -3.91 -19.79 -0.82
N PRO A 205 -3.52 -20.81 -0.04
CA PRO A 205 -4.46 -21.50 0.85
C PRO A 205 -5.04 -20.53 1.87
N LEU A 206 -6.31 -20.74 2.21
CA LEU A 206 -6.96 -20.00 3.30
C LEU A 206 -6.30 -20.36 4.62
N GLY A 207 -5.96 -19.33 5.37
CA GLY A 207 -5.29 -19.43 6.66
C GLY A 207 -6.20 -19.60 7.86
N GLY A 208 -7.51 -19.65 7.66
CA GLY A 208 -8.49 -19.79 8.74
C GLY A 208 -8.76 -18.48 9.48
N ALA A 209 -8.89 -18.61 10.82
CA ALA A 209 -9.59 -17.73 11.77
C ALA A 209 -9.30 -16.21 11.68
N SER A 210 -10.08 -15.41 12.42
CA SER A 210 -9.89 -13.96 12.50
C SER A 210 -8.89 -13.56 13.60
N CYS A 211 -8.13 -12.49 13.38
CA CYS A 211 -7.41 -11.82 14.46
C CYS A 211 -8.41 -11.13 15.39
N GLN A 212 -8.29 -11.34 16.70
CA GLN A 212 -9.17 -10.72 17.70
C GLN A 212 -8.69 -9.34 18.12
N LEU A 213 -9.63 -8.48 18.52
CA LEU A 213 -9.37 -7.13 19.05
C LEU A 213 -8.52 -7.12 20.34
N SER A 214 -8.65 -8.14 21.20
CA SER A 214 -8.09 -8.17 22.55
C SER A 214 -6.57 -8.34 22.62
N ASN A 215 -5.93 -8.73 21.51
CA ASN A 215 -4.53 -9.15 21.52
C ASN A 215 -3.51 -8.03 21.26
N GLN A 216 -3.93 -6.76 21.20
CA GLN A 216 -3.02 -5.66 20.91
C GLN A 216 -3.31 -4.48 21.86
N LYS A 217 -2.57 -4.43 22.98
CA LYS A 217 -2.44 -3.20 23.76
C LYS A 217 -1.99 -2.08 22.83
N GLN A 218 -2.67 -0.93 22.96
CA GLN A 218 -2.43 0.33 22.26
C GLN A 218 -0.95 0.76 22.27
#